data_AF-A0A956QJG5-F1
#
_entry.id   AF-A0A956QJG5-F1
#
_cell.length_a   1.000
_cell.length_b   1.000
_cell.length_c   1.000
_cell.angle_alpha   90.00
_cell.angle_beta   90.00
_cell.angle_gamma   90.00
#
_symmetry.space_group_name_H-M   'P 1'
#
loop_
_entity.id
_entity.type
_entity.pdbx_description
1 polymer ?
#
loop_
_entity_poly.entity_id
_entity_poly.type
_entity_poly.pdbx_seq_one_letter_code
_entity_poly.pdbx_strand_id
1 'polypeptide(L)'
;MLAYIGPGPGLAVGGPVLATLVGILAALLALLTLPIRWLFRRAKPRQPGLARRVVVLGLDGLEPTTLERLMAEQRLPHLQSLYYQKLATTCPPLSPVAWSTFATGVHPGRHGIFDFIHRDRHDRPYLAFSQVVEGKPRFLRKSKSFWQVLGEHGVFSHILRVPVSWPCQPFFGLQLAAMGTPDLRGTQGTYTLFSSRERQLAHGQLVGWQASAQGLQARLE
;
A
#
# COMPACT_ATOMS: atom_id res chain seq x y z
N MET A 1 -53.45 -16.95 7.51
CA MET A 1 -52.80 -17.92 6.59
C MET A 1 -52.47 -17.17 5.31
N LEU A 2 -51.23 -16.73 5.13
CA LEU A 2 -50.75 -16.02 3.93
C LEU A 2 -49.42 -16.65 3.53
N ALA A 3 -49.43 -17.41 2.44
CA ALA A 3 -48.25 -18.07 1.90
C ALA A 3 -47.59 -17.14 0.87
N TYR A 4 -46.32 -16.82 1.09
CA TYR A 4 -45.46 -16.13 0.14
C TYR A 4 -45.11 -17.09 -1.00
N ILE A 5 -45.61 -16.80 -2.20
CA ILE A 5 -45.18 -17.45 -3.45
C ILE A 5 -43.97 -16.66 -3.95
N GLY A 6 -42.77 -17.16 -3.65
CA GLY A 6 -41.53 -16.61 -4.18
C GLY A 6 -41.37 -16.87 -5.68
N PRO A 7 -40.54 -16.07 -6.39
CA PRO A 7 -40.31 -16.26 -7.81
C PRO A 7 -39.73 -17.65 -8.05
N GLY A 8 -40.34 -18.39 -8.98
CA GLY A 8 -39.96 -19.77 -9.27
C GLY A 8 -38.47 -19.92 -9.67
N PRO A 9 -37.91 -21.13 -9.54
CA PRO A 9 -36.48 -21.42 -9.71
C PRO A 9 -35.87 -21.01 -11.07
N GLY A 10 -36.68 -20.66 -12.07
CA GLY A 10 -36.21 -20.19 -13.38
C GLY A 10 -35.56 -18.79 -13.38
N LEU A 11 -35.93 -17.89 -12.45
CA LEU A 11 -35.36 -16.54 -12.39
C LEU A 11 -34.01 -16.48 -11.66
N ALA A 12 -33.72 -17.46 -10.79
CA ALA A 12 -32.46 -17.52 -10.04
C ALA A 12 -31.26 -18.00 -10.89
N VAL A 13 -31.52 -18.73 -11.99
CA VAL A 13 -30.47 -19.26 -12.89
C VAL A 13 -30.20 -18.31 -14.07
N GLY A 14 -31.21 -17.54 -14.50
CA GLY A 14 -31.06 -16.59 -15.62
C GLY A 14 -30.08 -15.44 -15.33
N GLY A 15 -30.08 -14.91 -14.10
CA GLY A 15 -29.18 -13.83 -13.69
C GLY A 15 -27.68 -14.19 -13.78
N PRO A 16 -27.24 -15.30 -13.15
CA PRO A 16 -25.85 -15.74 -13.21
C PRO A 16 -25.37 -16.09 -14.63
N VAL A 17 -26.21 -16.73 -15.44
CA VAL A 17 -25.87 -17.07 -16.84
C VAL A 17 -25.73 -15.82 -17.69
N LEU A 18 -26.68 -14.88 -17.59
CA LEU A 18 -26.61 -13.60 -18.30
C LEU A 18 -25.38 -12.79 -17.87
N ALA A 19 -25.08 -12.72 -16.56
CA ALA A 19 -23.90 -12.04 -16.05
C ALA A 19 -22.59 -12.65 -16.58
N THR A 20 -22.53 -13.98 -16.66
CA THR A 20 -21.37 -14.70 -17.22
C THR A 20 -21.20 -14.40 -18.71
N LEU A 21 -22.29 -14.43 -19.49
CA LEU A 21 -22.27 -14.10 -20.92
C LEU A 21 -21.86 -12.65 -21.17
N VAL A 22 -22.39 -11.70 -20.39
CA VAL A 22 -22.00 -10.28 -20.44
C VAL A 22 -20.52 -10.13 -20.10
N GLY A 23 -20.02 -10.85 -19.09
CA GLY A 23 -18.60 -10.84 -18.71
C GLY A 23 -17.69 -11.37 -19.82
N ILE A 24 -18.07 -12.49 -20.44
CA ILE A 24 -17.34 -13.08 -21.60
C ILE A 24 -17.34 -12.10 -22.77
N LEU A 25 -18.50 -11.53 -23.11
CA LEU A 25 -18.62 -10.57 -24.20
C LEU A 25 -17.78 -9.31 -23.94
N ALA A 26 -17.78 -8.79 -22.71
CA ALA A 26 -16.94 -7.66 -22.31
C ALA A 26 -15.45 -7.99 -22.39
N ALA A 27 -15.04 -9.21 -22.00
CA ALA A 27 -13.66 -9.67 -22.11
C ALA A 27 -13.21 -9.82 -23.57
N LEU A 28 -14.06 -10.39 -24.43
CA LEU A 28 -13.82 -10.49 -25.87
C LEU A 28 -13.74 -9.10 -26.53
N LEU A 29 -14.65 -8.19 -26.18
CA LEU A 29 -14.62 -6.80 -26.65
C LEU A 29 -13.34 -6.09 -26.18
N ALA A 30 -12.91 -6.32 -24.94
CA ALA A 30 -11.65 -5.78 -24.43
C ALA A 30 -10.46 -6.32 -25.24
N LEU A 31 -10.39 -7.63 -25.49
CA LEU A 31 -9.36 -8.28 -26.30
C LEU A 31 -9.32 -7.75 -27.75
N LEU A 32 -10.49 -7.63 -28.39
CA LEU A 32 -10.62 -7.10 -29.75
C LEU A 32 -10.24 -5.62 -29.84
N THR A 33 -10.49 -4.84 -28.79
CA THR A 33 -10.13 -3.42 -28.73
C THR A 33 -8.70 -3.15 -28.26
N LEU A 34 -8.00 -4.14 -27.69
CA LEU A 34 -6.59 -4.00 -27.28
C LEU A 34 -5.66 -3.51 -28.40
N PRO A 35 -5.64 -4.10 -29.62
CA PRO A 35 -4.75 -3.64 -30.69
C PRO A 35 -5.07 -2.22 -31.12
N ILE A 36 -6.36 -1.86 -31.20
CA ILE A 36 -6.83 -0.51 -31.53
C ILE A 36 -6.39 0.49 -30.43
N ARG A 37 -6.65 0.17 -29.17
CA ARG A 37 -6.23 0.96 -27.99
C ARG A 37 -4.71 1.12 -27.92
N TRP A 38 -3.97 0.07 -28.28
CA TRP A 38 -2.52 0.09 -28.34
C TRP A 38 -2.01 0.98 -29.48
N LEU A 39 -2.66 0.92 -30.66
CA LEU A 39 -2.38 1.81 -31.78
C LEU A 39 -2.59 3.28 -31.38
N PHE A 40 -3.73 3.61 -30.77
CA PHE A 40 -4.02 4.95 -30.28
C PHE A 40 -3.05 5.40 -29.16
N ARG A 41 -2.62 4.48 -28.28
CA ARG A 41 -1.61 4.77 -27.25
C ARG A 41 -0.22 5.02 -27.83
N ARG A 42 0.15 4.35 -28.93
CA ARG A 42 1.41 4.61 -29.67
C ARG A 42 1.33 5.87 -30.52
N ALA A 43 0.17 6.13 -31.11
CA ALA A 43 -0.09 7.29 -31.96
C ALA A 43 -0.22 8.59 -31.17
N LYS A 44 -0.50 8.54 -29.87
CA LYS A 44 -0.26 9.69 -28.99
C LYS A 44 1.24 9.91 -28.92
N PRO A 45 1.79 10.98 -29.54
CA PRO A 45 3.18 11.31 -29.33
C PRO A 45 3.36 11.46 -27.81
N ARG A 46 4.27 10.65 -27.24
CA ARG A 46 4.83 11.02 -25.94
C ARG A 46 5.47 12.37 -26.20
N GLN A 47 4.81 13.44 -25.77
CA GLN A 47 5.45 14.75 -25.79
C GLN A 47 6.80 14.56 -25.10
N PRO A 48 7.93 14.87 -25.76
CA PRO A 48 9.21 14.85 -25.08
C PRO A 48 9.01 15.72 -23.86
N GLY A 49 9.10 15.09 -22.67
CA GLY A 49 8.89 15.83 -21.44
C GLY A 49 9.84 17.02 -21.46
N LEU A 50 9.31 18.20 -21.16
CA LEU A 50 10.12 19.42 -21.01
C LEU A 50 11.30 19.23 -20.03
N ALA A 51 11.23 18.18 -19.18
CA ALA A 51 12.26 17.79 -18.23
C ALA A 51 12.72 16.33 -18.42
N ARG A 52 13.94 16.04 -17.96
CA ARG A 52 14.48 14.68 -17.85
C ARG A 52 13.58 13.82 -16.95
N ARG A 53 13.51 12.52 -17.26
CA ARG A 53 12.83 11.54 -16.40
C ARG A 53 13.57 11.44 -15.07
N VAL A 54 12.82 11.42 -13.97
CA VAL A 54 13.34 11.25 -12.61
C VAL A 54 12.86 9.92 -12.06
N VAL A 55 13.77 9.17 -11.45
CA VAL A 55 13.46 7.95 -10.69
C VAL A 55 13.83 8.21 -9.25
N VAL A 56 12.89 7.97 -8.34
CA VAL A 56 13.13 8.07 -6.90
C VAL A 56 13.04 6.68 -6.30
N LEU A 57 14.15 6.19 -5.76
CA LEU A 57 14.23 4.95 -5.00
C LEU A 57 14.33 5.31 -3.52
N GLY A 58 13.31 4.94 -2.74
CA GLY A 58 13.34 5.12 -1.30
C GLY A 58 13.56 3.79 -0.58
N LEU A 59 14.49 3.79 0.36
CA LEU A 59 14.87 2.63 1.18
C LEU A 59 14.47 2.94 2.63
N ASP A 60 13.49 2.20 3.16
CA ASP A 60 12.99 2.41 4.52
C ASP A 60 14.01 1.91 5.56
N GLY A 61 14.23 2.69 6.61
CA GLY A 61 15.20 2.35 7.67
C GLY A 61 16.66 2.31 7.23
N LEU A 62 17.02 2.95 6.11
CA LEU A 62 18.42 3.02 5.67
C LEU A 62 19.24 3.92 6.61
N GLU A 63 19.98 3.29 7.51
CA GLU A 63 20.75 3.98 8.54
C GLU A 63 22.12 4.46 7.97
N PRO A 64 22.46 5.76 8.11
CA PRO A 64 23.65 6.34 7.47
C PRO A 64 24.98 5.71 7.86
N THR A 65 25.20 5.36 9.13
CA THR A 65 26.51 4.83 9.59
C THR A 65 26.78 3.42 9.06
N THR A 66 25.75 2.60 8.98
CA THR A 66 25.79 1.27 8.37
C THR A 66 26.08 1.38 6.88
N LEU A 67 25.42 2.31 6.18
CA LEU A 67 25.65 2.55 4.76
C LEU A 67 27.10 2.99 4.50
N GLU A 68 27.60 3.95 5.28
CA GLU A 68 28.98 4.45 5.19
C GLU A 68 30.00 3.35 5.43
N ARG A 69 29.80 2.51 6.46
CA ARG A 69 30.66 1.34 6.73
C ARG A 69 30.67 0.37 5.54
N LEU A 70 29.51 0.01 5.01
CA LEU A 70 29.40 -0.91 3.88
C LEU A 70 30.01 -0.34 2.60
N MET A 71 29.93 0.97 2.39
CA MET A 71 30.66 1.65 1.32
C MET A 71 32.17 1.60 1.57
N ALA A 72 32.66 1.86 2.79
CA ALA A 72 34.10 1.76 3.09
C ALA A 72 34.66 0.34 2.86
N GLU A 73 33.85 -0.69 3.17
CA GLU A 73 34.17 -2.11 2.92
C GLU A 73 34.05 -2.53 1.43
N GLN A 74 33.78 -1.60 0.50
CA GLN A 74 33.58 -1.86 -0.93
C GLN A 74 32.43 -2.84 -1.25
N ARG A 75 31.47 -2.99 -0.33
CA ARG A 75 30.32 -3.90 -0.49
C ARG A 75 29.15 -3.29 -1.25
N LEU A 76 29.20 -1.98 -1.50
CA LEU A 76 28.16 -1.21 -2.20
C LEU A 76 28.75 -0.35 -3.34
N PRO A 77 29.44 -0.97 -4.33
CA PRO A 77 30.22 -0.23 -5.33
C PRO A 77 29.40 0.70 -6.22
N HIS A 78 28.13 0.35 -6.49
CA HIS A 78 27.24 1.21 -7.28
C HIS A 78 26.70 2.41 -6.52
N LEU A 79 26.62 2.35 -5.18
CA LEU A 79 26.19 3.50 -4.39
C LEU A 79 27.34 4.49 -4.19
N GLN A 80 28.59 4.01 -4.15
CA GLN A 80 29.78 4.86 -4.08
C GLN A 80 29.93 5.80 -5.27
N SER A 81 29.42 5.42 -6.45
CA SER A 81 29.48 6.28 -7.65
C SER A 81 28.42 7.39 -7.67
N LEU A 82 27.48 7.37 -6.73
CA LEU A 82 26.44 8.38 -6.60
C LEU A 82 26.85 9.47 -5.60
N TYR A 83 26.29 10.67 -5.77
CA TYR A 83 26.39 11.71 -4.76
C TYR A 83 25.64 11.27 -3.49
N TYR A 84 26.30 11.35 -2.35
CA TYR A 84 25.75 10.98 -1.05
C TYR A 84 25.79 12.15 -0.07
N GLN A 85 24.70 12.35 0.65
CA GLN A 85 24.57 13.34 1.71
C GLN A 85 23.65 12.81 2.80
N LYS A 86 24.03 13.03 4.07
CA LYS A 86 23.15 12.78 5.22
C LYS A 86 22.00 13.78 5.22
N LEU A 87 20.77 13.28 5.31
CA LEU A 87 19.57 14.09 5.45
C LEU A 87 18.98 13.92 6.85
N ALA A 88 18.49 15.02 7.42
CA ALA A 88 17.72 14.96 8.65
C ALA A 88 16.38 14.25 8.40
N THR A 89 15.96 13.44 9.37
CA THR A 89 14.64 12.79 9.34
C THR A 89 13.58 13.65 10.04
N THR A 90 12.33 13.22 10.01
CA THR A 90 11.22 13.87 10.71
C THR A 90 11.30 13.70 12.22
N CYS A 91 10.60 14.57 12.96
CA CYS A 91 10.29 14.35 14.37
C CYS A 91 8.77 14.11 14.51
N PRO A 92 8.32 12.90 14.93
CA PRO A 92 9.14 11.74 15.31
C PRO A 92 9.74 10.98 14.10
N PRO A 93 10.86 10.25 14.29
CA PRO A 93 11.57 9.52 13.24
C PRO A 93 10.93 8.16 12.94
N LEU A 94 9.62 8.15 12.64
CA LEU A 94 8.85 6.94 12.34
C LEU A 94 8.54 6.87 10.85
N SER A 95 8.57 5.67 10.25
CA SER A 95 8.28 5.48 8.82
C SER A 95 6.99 6.17 8.33
N PRO A 96 5.82 6.06 8.99
CA PRO A 96 4.60 6.70 8.48
C PRO A 96 4.67 8.23 8.46
N VAL A 97 5.45 8.79 9.37
CA VAL A 97 5.68 10.24 9.49
C VAL A 97 6.66 10.69 8.40
N ALA A 98 7.81 10.02 8.30
CA ALA A 98 8.85 10.33 7.32
C ALA A 98 8.34 10.20 5.88
N TRP A 99 7.64 9.10 5.56
CA TRP A 99 7.08 8.89 4.22
C TRP A 99 5.94 9.85 3.89
N SER A 100 5.16 10.29 4.88
CA SER A 100 4.14 11.33 4.67
C SER A 100 4.77 12.69 4.41
N THR A 101 5.82 13.05 5.15
CA THR A 101 6.59 14.28 4.91
C THR A 101 7.26 14.23 3.54
N PHE A 102 7.93 13.13 3.18
CA PHE A 102 8.51 12.92 1.85
C PHE A 102 7.47 13.10 0.74
N ALA A 103 6.32 12.43 0.88
CA ALA A 103 5.28 12.47 -0.13
C ALA A 103 4.70 13.87 -0.31
N THR A 104 4.63 14.69 0.75
CA THR A 104 3.84 15.93 0.76
C THR A 104 4.68 17.21 0.81
N GLY A 105 5.98 17.10 1.12
CA GLY A 105 6.89 18.24 1.28
C GLY A 105 6.59 19.11 2.51
N VAL A 106 5.73 18.66 3.43
CA VAL A 106 5.34 19.43 4.62
C VAL A 106 5.60 18.64 5.90
N HIS A 107 5.74 19.35 7.01
CA HIS A 107 5.99 18.76 8.34
C HIS A 107 4.75 18.01 8.91
N PRO A 108 4.94 17.17 9.96
CA PRO A 108 3.88 16.35 10.54
C PRO A 108 2.64 17.11 11.01
N GLY A 109 2.83 18.32 11.56
CA GLY A 109 1.73 19.21 11.97
C GLY A 109 0.77 19.55 10.83
N ARG A 110 1.25 19.60 9.58
CA ARG A 110 0.42 19.93 8.41
C ARG A 110 -0.22 18.70 7.77
N HIS A 111 0.53 17.61 7.56
CA HIS A 111 -0.04 16.40 6.95
C HIS A 111 -0.81 15.52 7.93
N GLY A 112 -0.64 15.71 9.24
CA GLY A 112 -1.47 15.11 10.30
C GLY A 112 -1.15 13.66 10.66
N ILE A 113 0.04 13.16 10.31
CA ILE A 113 0.47 11.78 10.60
C ILE A 113 1.61 11.86 11.60
N PHE A 114 1.43 11.23 12.76
CA PHE A 114 2.38 11.34 13.89
C PHE A 114 2.91 10.00 14.37
N ASP A 115 2.27 8.89 14.01
CA ASP A 115 2.63 7.55 14.46
C ASP A 115 2.11 6.51 13.45
N PHE A 116 2.35 5.23 13.71
CA PHE A 116 1.66 4.10 13.10
C PHE A 116 0.26 3.93 13.67
N ILE A 117 0.08 4.19 14.96
CA ILE A 117 -1.15 3.92 15.71
C ILE A 117 -1.67 5.21 16.31
N HIS A 118 -2.96 5.47 16.11
CA HIS A 118 -3.72 6.45 16.86
C HIS A 118 -4.75 5.75 17.74
N ARG A 119 -5.30 6.48 18.71
CA ARG A 119 -6.38 6.01 19.56
C ARG A 119 -7.62 6.85 19.37
N ASP A 120 -8.79 6.24 19.47
CA ASP A 120 -10.05 6.96 19.45
C ASP A 120 -10.38 7.51 20.85
N ARG A 121 -11.53 8.19 20.98
CA ARG A 121 -12.01 8.74 22.26
C ARG A 121 -12.27 7.69 23.35
N HIS A 122 -12.32 6.41 23.00
CA HIS A 122 -12.49 5.28 23.91
C HIS A 122 -11.19 4.47 24.06
N ASP A 123 -10.04 5.08 23.72
CA ASP A 123 -8.71 4.49 23.81
C ASP A 123 -8.47 3.27 22.87
N ARG A 124 -9.32 3.08 21.86
CA ARG A 124 -9.18 1.94 20.93
C ARG A 124 -8.13 2.25 19.86
N PRO A 125 -7.13 1.39 19.65
CA PRO A 125 -6.08 1.62 18.66
C PRO A 125 -6.61 1.44 17.24
N TYR A 126 -6.11 2.27 16.32
CA TYR A 126 -6.33 2.16 14.89
C TYR A 126 -5.12 2.71 14.12
N LEU A 127 -4.98 2.35 12.84
CA LEU A 127 -3.88 2.87 12.02
C LEU A 127 -4.00 4.37 11.78
N ALA A 128 -2.95 5.11 12.09
CA ALA A 128 -2.93 6.57 12.04
C ALA A 128 -3.06 7.17 10.64
N PHE A 129 -2.78 6.38 9.60
CA PHE A 129 -2.74 6.84 8.21
C PHE A 129 -3.88 6.32 7.33
N SER A 130 -4.58 5.27 7.74
CA SER A 130 -5.65 4.69 6.94
C SER A 130 -6.66 3.91 7.77
N GLN A 131 -7.92 3.95 7.38
CA GLN A 131 -9.00 3.21 8.04
C GLN A 131 -9.96 2.60 7.02
N VAL A 132 -10.68 1.57 7.42
CA VAL A 132 -11.90 1.12 6.74
C VAL A 132 -13.07 1.46 7.65
N VAL A 133 -13.96 2.34 7.20
CA VAL A 133 -15.18 2.71 7.95
C VAL A 133 -16.36 2.31 7.09
N GLU A 134 -17.24 1.46 7.61
CA GLU A 134 -18.42 0.96 6.89
C GLU A 134 -18.07 0.35 5.52
N GLY A 135 -16.97 -0.40 5.46
CA GLY A 135 -16.47 -1.01 4.21
C GLY A 135 -15.82 -0.04 3.23
N LYS A 136 -15.76 1.25 3.55
CA LYS A 136 -15.15 2.28 2.69
C LYS A 136 -13.76 2.65 3.20
N PRO A 137 -12.73 2.63 2.32
CA PRO A 137 -11.39 3.00 2.73
C PRO A 137 -11.28 4.52 2.88
N ARG A 138 -10.63 4.96 3.95
CA ARG A 138 -10.41 6.36 4.28
C ARG A 138 -8.92 6.64 4.41
N PHE A 139 -8.45 7.64 3.67
CA PHE A 139 -7.10 8.19 3.78
C PHE A 139 -7.06 9.24 4.89
N LEU A 140 -6.13 9.13 5.83
CA LEU A 140 -6.07 10.04 6.99
C LEU A 140 -5.06 11.17 6.84
N ARG A 141 -4.11 11.06 5.90
CA ARG A 141 -3.16 12.14 5.62
C ARG A 141 -3.88 13.31 4.96
N LYS A 142 -3.73 14.52 5.52
CA LYS A 142 -4.46 15.72 5.12
C LYS A 142 -3.86 16.47 3.93
N SER A 143 -2.57 16.27 3.67
CA SER A 143 -1.84 16.99 2.60
C SER A 143 -1.78 16.19 1.30
N LYS A 144 -1.83 16.90 0.17
CA LYS A 144 -1.62 16.34 -1.17
C LYS A 144 -0.18 15.87 -1.34
N SER A 145 0.00 14.75 -2.04
CA SER A 145 1.35 14.31 -2.41
C SER A 145 1.90 15.10 -3.60
N PHE A 146 3.23 15.16 -3.72
CA PHE A 146 3.87 15.82 -4.86
C PHE A 146 3.47 15.16 -6.19
N TRP A 147 3.20 13.86 -6.22
CA TRP A 147 2.72 13.20 -7.45
C TRP A 147 1.27 13.55 -7.82
N GLN A 148 0.43 13.93 -6.85
CA GLN A 148 -0.87 14.52 -7.15
C GLN A 148 -0.69 15.92 -7.77
N VAL A 149 0.18 16.74 -7.18
CA VAL A 149 0.51 18.08 -7.70
C VAL A 149 1.10 18.00 -9.10
N LEU A 150 2.04 17.08 -9.34
CA LEU A 150 2.58 16.78 -10.67
C LEU A 150 1.47 16.39 -11.67
N GLY A 151 0.53 15.56 -11.23
CA GLY A 151 -0.61 15.15 -12.05
C GLY A 151 -1.53 16.31 -12.42
N GLU A 152 -1.77 17.25 -11.51
CA GLU A 152 -2.51 18.50 -11.77
C GLU A 152 -1.82 19.37 -12.84
N HIS A 153 -0.50 19.25 -12.96
CA HIS A 153 0.31 19.95 -13.98
C HIS A 153 0.62 19.07 -15.21
N GLY A 154 -0.11 17.98 -15.42
CA GLY A 154 0.01 17.13 -16.60
C GLY A 154 1.25 16.22 -16.62
N VAL A 155 1.97 16.08 -15.51
CA VAL A 155 3.15 15.20 -15.41
C VAL A 155 2.73 13.80 -14.95
N PHE A 156 2.80 12.85 -15.88
CA PHE A 156 2.44 11.46 -15.62
C PHE A 156 3.45 10.77 -14.68
N SER A 157 2.98 10.22 -13.56
CA SER A 157 3.84 9.56 -12.57
C SER A 157 3.48 8.08 -12.34
N HIS A 158 4.50 7.24 -12.10
CA HIS A 158 4.32 5.86 -11.63
C HIS A 158 4.76 5.76 -10.16
N ILE A 159 3.85 5.34 -9.29
CA ILE A 159 4.09 5.25 -7.84
C ILE A 159 4.00 3.78 -7.43
N LEU A 160 5.13 3.18 -7.09
CA LEU A 160 5.22 1.75 -6.82
C LEU A 160 5.58 1.51 -5.37
N ARG A 161 4.63 0.97 -4.61
CA ARG A 161 4.81 0.51 -3.22
C ARG A 161 5.41 1.56 -2.27
N VAL A 162 5.15 2.84 -2.51
CA VAL A 162 5.51 3.92 -1.57
C VAL A 162 4.69 3.73 -0.29
N PRO A 163 5.29 3.70 0.92
CA PRO A 163 4.55 3.55 2.16
C PRO A 163 3.52 4.68 2.38
N VAL A 164 2.49 4.41 3.19
CA VAL A 164 1.45 5.40 3.55
C VAL A 164 0.69 5.95 2.32
N SER A 165 0.42 5.07 1.36
CA SER A 165 -0.18 5.45 0.09
C SER A 165 -1.55 4.80 -0.16
N TRP A 166 -2.05 4.04 0.81
CA TRP A 166 -3.38 3.43 0.78
C TRP A 166 -4.42 4.21 1.61
N PRO A 167 -5.67 4.36 1.13
CA PRO A 167 -6.13 4.06 -0.23
C PRO A 167 -5.48 4.95 -1.29
N CYS A 168 -5.31 4.40 -2.50
CA CYS A 168 -4.80 5.16 -3.65
C CYS A 168 -5.70 6.36 -3.93
N GLN A 169 -5.14 7.56 -3.83
CA GLN A 169 -5.81 8.78 -4.25
C GLN A 169 -5.74 8.89 -5.79
N PRO A 170 -6.77 9.42 -6.47
CA PRO A 170 -6.72 9.63 -7.91
C PRO A 170 -5.70 10.72 -8.27
N PHE A 171 -4.94 10.49 -9.34
CA PHE A 171 -4.05 11.47 -9.99
C PHE A 171 -3.76 11.03 -11.42
N PHE A 172 -3.10 11.89 -12.21
CA PHE A 172 -2.65 11.55 -13.56
C PHE A 172 -1.43 10.60 -13.51
N GLY A 173 -1.69 9.30 -13.35
CA GLY A 173 -0.62 8.30 -13.27
C GLY A 173 -1.11 6.90 -12.91
N LEU A 174 -0.17 6.05 -12.50
CA LEU A 174 -0.43 4.70 -12.01
C LEU A 174 0.13 4.52 -10.61
N GLN A 175 -0.61 3.85 -9.74
CA GLN A 175 -0.18 3.60 -8.37
C GLN A 175 -0.48 2.17 -7.92
N LEU A 176 0.55 1.53 -7.38
CA LEU A 176 0.45 0.32 -6.59
C LEU A 176 0.71 0.70 -5.13
N ALA A 177 -0.31 0.66 -4.27
CA ALA A 177 -0.16 1.01 -2.86
C ALA A 177 0.74 0.03 -2.09
N ALA A 178 1.20 0.45 -0.92
CA ALA A 178 1.92 -0.38 0.03
C ALA A 178 1.30 -0.31 1.42
N MET A 179 2.08 0.09 2.43
CA MET A 179 1.69 0.11 3.84
C MET A 179 0.31 0.76 4.05
N GLY A 180 -0.55 0.05 4.79
CA GLY A 180 -1.96 0.40 5.03
C GLY A 180 -2.96 -0.34 4.16
N THR A 181 -2.50 -0.97 3.07
CA THR A 181 -3.36 -1.80 2.23
C THR A 181 -3.81 -3.03 3.03
N PRO A 182 -5.12 -3.22 3.27
CA PRO A 182 -5.60 -4.39 3.96
C PRO A 182 -5.40 -5.64 3.09
N ASP A 183 -5.27 -6.80 3.72
CA ASP A 183 -5.25 -8.09 3.05
C ASP A 183 -6.65 -8.50 2.55
N LEU A 184 -6.74 -9.66 1.88
CA LEU A 184 -8.02 -10.19 1.38
C LEU A 184 -9.05 -10.46 2.49
N ARG A 185 -8.62 -10.55 3.76
CA ARG A 185 -9.48 -10.73 4.93
C ARG A 185 -9.88 -9.40 5.57
N GLY A 186 -9.42 -8.27 5.03
CA GLY A 186 -9.67 -6.94 5.57
C GLY A 186 -8.77 -6.58 6.77
N THR A 187 -7.74 -7.39 7.07
CA THR A 187 -6.81 -7.16 8.18
C THR A 187 -5.54 -6.43 7.70
N GLN A 188 -4.68 -6.00 8.62
CA GLN A 188 -3.41 -5.34 8.29
C GLN A 188 -2.26 -6.35 8.14
N GLY A 189 -2.57 -7.47 7.48
CA GLY A 189 -1.69 -8.61 7.30
C GLY A 189 -1.82 -9.66 8.41
N THR A 190 -1.21 -10.82 8.16
CA THR A 190 -1.10 -11.89 9.15
C THR A 190 0.20 -11.71 9.93
N TYR A 191 0.10 -11.61 11.25
CA TYR A 191 1.26 -11.56 12.14
C TYR A 191 1.43 -12.89 12.86
N THR A 192 2.66 -13.15 13.31
CA THR A 192 2.99 -14.31 14.13
C THR A 192 3.41 -13.81 15.51
N LEU A 193 2.71 -14.22 16.55
CA LEU A 193 3.07 -13.94 17.93
C LEU A 193 3.92 -15.11 18.46
N PHE A 194 5.10 -14.79 18.97
CA PHE A 194 5.99 -15.73 19.64
C PHE A 194 5.80 -15.51 21.15
N SER A 195 5.26 -16.49 21.87
CA SER A 195 5.02 -16.36 23.31
C SER A 195 5.24 -17.68 24.06
N SER A 196 5.65 -17.57 25.33
CA SER A 196 5.69 -18.69 26.26
C SER A 196 4.37 -18.88 27.02
N ARG A 197 3.41 -17.95 26.86
CA ARG A 197 2.09 -18.02 27.49
C ARG A 197 1.06 -18.37 26.41
N GLU A 198 0.21 -19.35 26.70
CA GLU A 198 -0.96 -19.63 25.87
C GLU A 198 -1.85 -18.38 25.81
N ARG A 199 -2.21 -17.98 24.59
CA ARG A 199 -3.10 -16.84 24.35
C ARG A 199 -4.00 -17.12 23.16
N GLN A 200 -5.30 -16.89 23.33
CA GLN A 200 -6.21 -16.89 22.21
C GLN A 200 -6.06 -15.59 21.41
N LEU A 201 -5.68 -15.71 20.14
CA LEU A 201 -5.60 -14.57 19.23
C LEU A 201 -6.92 -14.44 18.45
N ALA A 202 -7.42 -13.22 18.31
CA ALA A 202 -8.54 -12.95 17.41
C ALA A 202 -8.15 -13.18 15.95
N HIS A 203 -6.92 -12.81 15.58
CA HIS A 203 -6.31 -12.97 14.25
C HIS A 203 -4.79 -13.24 14.38
N GLY A 204 -4.16 -13.77 13.33
CA GLY A 204 -2.72 -14.10 13.34
C GLY A 204 -2.43 -15.56 13.71
N GLN A 205 -1.15 -15.89 13.84
CA GLN A 205 -0.68 -17.23 14.24
C GLN A 205 0.04 -17.14 15.58
N LEU A 206 -0.28 -18.03 16.53
CA LEU A 206 0.49 -18.18 17.75
C LEU A 206 1.52 -19.28 17.52
N VAL A 207 2.78 -18.98 17.83
CA VAL A 207 3.83 -19.98 17.94
C VAL A 207 4.20 -20.03 19.40
N GLY A 208 3.87 -21.14 20.06
CA GLY A 208 4.29 -21.44 21.41
C GLY A 208 5.78 -21.81 21.43
N TRP A 209 6.52 -21.29 22.40
CA TRP A 209 7.93 -21.65 22.59
C TRP A 209 8.15 -22.17 24.00
N GLN A 210 8.79 -23.33 24.09
CA GLN A 210 9.27 -23.90 25.35
C GLN A 210 10.79 -24.05 25.31
N ALA A 211 11.43 -23.57 26.37
CA ALA A 211 12.84 -23.87 26.60
C ALA A 211 12.93 -25.28 27.21
N SER A 212 13.67 -26.18 26.57
CA SER A 212 14.02 -27.50 27.11
C SER A 212 15.53 -27.59 27.35
N ALA A 213 15.97 -28.64 28.04
CA ALA A 213 17.40 -28.92 28.25
C ALA A 213 18.18 -29.11 26.92
N GLN A 214 17.48 -29.28 25.79
CA GLN A 214 18.03 -29.47 24.45
C GLN A 214 17.95 -28.20 23.59
N GLY A 215 17.45 -27.08 24.12
CA GLY A 215 17.32 -25.79 23.43
C GLY A 215 15.88 -25.25 23.37
N LEU A 216 15.68 -24.20 22.56
CA LEU A 216 14.36 -23.61 22.30
C LEU A 216 13.60 -24.44 21.25
N GLN A 217 12.43 -24.97 21.62
CA GLN A 217 11.54 -25.68 20.71
C GLN A 217 10.30 -24.85 20.42
N ALA A 218 9.98 -24.69 19.14
CA ALA A 218 8.79 -24.00 18.65
C ALA A 218 7.70 -25.00 18.31
N ARG A 219 6.45 -24.73 18.69
CA ARG A 219 5.28 -25.46 18.22
C ARG A 219 4.25 -24.47 17.68
N LEU A 220 3.74 -24.73 16.48
CA LEU A 220 2.58 -24.03 15.94
C LEU A 220 1.33 -24.54 16.65
N GLU A 221 0.53 -23.60 17.17
CA GLU A 221 -0.77 -23.86 17.81
C GLU A 221 -1.93 -23.46 16.88
#